data_AF-A0A1D6PRG6-F1
#
_entry.id   AF-A0A1D6PRG6-F1
#
_cell.length_a   1.000
_cell.length_b   1.000
_cell.length_c   1.000
_cell.angle_alpha   90.00
_cell.angle_beta   90.00
_cell.angle_gamma   90.00
#
_symmetry.space_group_name_H-M   'P 1'
#
loop_
_entity.id
_entity.type
_entity.pdbx_description
1 polymer ?
#
loop_
_entity_poly.entity_id
_entity_poly.type
_entity_poly.pdbx_seq_one_letter_code
_entity_poly.pdbx_strand_id
1 'polypeptide(L)'
;MLNGESDDFNEMVRQNNTASDILHRMASVFERMHASIASNSAIGTTLLQGEENIGQFLYLEGIEYYMWNTYDVHFYASFSLIMLFPKLQLSVQRDFAAAVMMHDPEKLRILHDGKWAARKVLGAVPHDLGLYDPWFKVNAYTLYNTDRWKDLNPKFVLQVYRDVVATGDKSFARAVWPSVYIAMAYMEQFDKDKDGMIENEDFPDQTYDVWSMAGISAYCGGLWVAALQAASALAREVGDKASEKLFWDKYEKAKFVYSKLWNGSYFSYDDGDNKMSTSIQADQLAGQVCQSLWSLPNC
;
A
#
# COMPACT_ATOMS: atom_id res chain seq x y z
N MET A 1 11.69 -61.82 -48.61
CA MET A 1 11.74 -62.21 -47.18
C MET A 1 13.02 -61.62 -46.60
N LEU A 2 12.91 -60.47 -45.94
CA LEU A 2 13.94 -59.86 -45.10
C LEU A 2 13.17 -59.10 -43.99
N ASN A 3 13.49 -59.45 -42.75
CA ASN A 3 13.00 -58.85 -41.51
C ASN A 3 13.66 -57.50 -41.24
N GLY A 4 13.05 -56.67 -40.38
CA GLY A 4 13.79 -55.70 -39.57
C GLY A 4 13.03 -54.41 -39.25
N GLU A 5 12.31 -54.42 -38.13
CA GLU A 5 12.17 -53.35 -37.13
C GLU A 5 12.04 -51.87 -37.58
N SER A 6 10.82 -51.30 -37.45
CA SER A 6 10.65 -49.89 -37.09
C SER A 6 9.29 -49.60 -36.43
N ASP A 7 8.85 -50.46 -35.53
CA ASP A 7 7.83 -50.14 -34.51
C ASP A 7 8.55 -49.60 -33.27
N ASP A 8 8.96 -48.33 -33.26
CA ASP A 8 9.23 -47.61 -31.98
C ASP A 8 9.34 -46.07 -32.08
N PHE A 9 9.14 -45.44 -33.24
CA PHE A 9 9.33 -43.99 -33.37
C PHE A 9 8.10 -43.12 -33.04
N ASN A 10 6.95 -43.73 -32.75
CA ASN A 10 5.71 -43.02 -32.50
C ASN A 10 5.19 -43.09 -31.06
N GLU A 11 5.92 -43.74 -30.15
CA GLU A 11 5.56 -43.81 -28.72
C GLU A 11 6.44 -42.90 -27.82
N MET A 12 7.39 -42.14 -28.40
CA MET A 12 8.28 -41.22 -27.67
C MET A 12 7.99 -39.71 -27.87
N VAL A 13 6.81 -39.33 -28.37
CA VAL A 13 6.40 -37.90 -28.48
C VAL A 13 5.22 -37.55 -27.56
N ARG A 14 5.01 -38.35 -26.51
CA ARG A 14 4.10 -38.02 -25.39
C ARG A 14 4.85 -37.76 -24.09
N GLN A 15 6.04 -37.17 -24.15
CA GLN A 15 6.49 -36.34 -23.03
C GLN A 15 5.69 -35.03 -23.11
N ASN A 16 4.53 -35.03 -22.46
CA ASN A 16 3.83 -33.80 -22.05
C ASN A 16 4.89 -32.84 -21.53
N ASN A 17 5.17 -31.83 -22.33
CA ASN A 17 6.28 -30.92 -22.14
C ASN A 17 5.90 -29.99 -20.99
N THR A 18 6.00 -30.52 -19.78
CA THR A 18 5.52 -29.91 -18.53
C THR A 18 6.16 -28.55 -18.35
N ALA A 19 7.40 -28.39 -18.81
CA ALA A 19 8.10 -27.10 -18.87
C ALA A 19 7.43 -26.11 -19.84
N SER A 20 7.00 -26.56 -21.02
CA SER A 20 6.26 -25.73 -21.99
C SER A 20 4.90 -25.32 -21.45
N ASP A 21 4.18 -26.22 -20.77
CA ASP A 21 2.90 -25.92 -20.12
C ASP A 21 3.07 -24.94 -18.94
N ILE A 22 4.12 -25.11 -18.15
CA ILE A 22 4.48 -24.18 -17.07
C ILE A 22 4.85 -22.82 -17.65
N LEU A 23 5.68 -22.76 -18.69
CA LEU A 23 6.05 -21.52 -19.37
C LEU A 23 4.83 -20.83 -19.99
N HIS A 24 3.91 -21.58 -20.60
CA HIS A 24 2.68 -20.99 -21.14
C HIS A 24 1.75 -20.48 -20.05
N ARG A 25 1.66 -21.18 -18.91
CA ARG A 25 0.90 -20.71 -17.74
C ARG A 25 1.57 -19.48 -17.12
N MET A 26 2.89 -19.46 -16.99
CA MET A 26 3.65 -18.31 -16.51
C MET A 26 3.49 -17.12 -17.46
N ALA A 27 3.57 -17.32 -18.76
CA ALA A 27 3.34 -16.28 -19.77
C ALA A 27 1.89 -15.79 -19.77
N SER A 28 0.90 -16.67 -19.63
CA SER A 28 -0.51 -16.27 -19.54
C SER A 28 -0.82 -15.54 -18.24
N VAL A 29 -0.22 -15.96 -17.13
CA VAL A 29 -0.30 -15.23 -15.85
C VAL A 29 0.40 -13.89 -15.99
N PHE A 30 1.57 -13.83 -16.64
CA PHE A 30 2.31 -12.60 -16.89
C PHE A 30 1.55 -11.64 -17.82
N GLU A 31 0.90 -12.13 -18.87
CA GLU A 31 0.07 -11.33 -19.79
C GLU A 31 -1.21 -10.84 -19.11
N ARG A 32 -1.87 -11.67 -18.29
CA ARG A 32 -3.03 -11.24 -17.48
C ARG A 32 -2.62 -10.23 -16.41
N MET A 33 -1.46 -10.46 -15.78
CA MET A 33 -0.86 -9.51 -14.86
C MET A 33 -0.51 -8.23 -15.60
N HIS A 34 0.08 -8.26 -16.79
CA HIS A 34 0.38 -7.05 -17.57
C HIS A 34 -0.89 -6.34 -18.05
N ALA A 35 -1.93 -7.04 -18.49
CA ALA A 35 -3.21 -6.42 -18.85
C ALA A 35 -3.92 -5.79 -17.62
N SER A 36 -3.74 -6.36 -16.44
CA SER A 36 -4.24 -5.83 -15.16
C SER A 36 -3.36 -4.71 -14.56
N ILE A 37 -2.04 -4.79 -14.74
CA ILE A 37 -1.02 -3.81 -14.31
C ILE A 37 -1.02 -2.60 -15.28
N ALA A 38 -1.48 -2.80 -16.51
CA ALA A 38 -1.68 -1.77 -17.53
C ALA A 38 -3.07 -1.12 -17.47
N SER A 39 -3.79 -1.21 -16.35
CA SER A 39 -4.85 -0.23 -16.12
C SER A 39 -4.19 1.12 -15.88
N ASN A 40 -4.26 2.01 -16.88
CA ASN A 40 -3.77 3.38 -16.76
C ASN A 40 -4.71 4.28 -15.94
N SER A 41 -5.65 3.69 -15.19
CA SER A 41 -6.61 4.45 -14.40
C SER A 41 -6.94 3.78 -13.06
N ALA A 42 -7.16 4.63 -12.06
CA ALA A 42 -7.55 4.30 -10.70
C ALA A 42 -9.06 4.14 -10.59
N ILE A 43 -9.69 3.44 -11.55
CA ILE A 43 -11.14 3.25 -11.55
C ILE A 43 -11.48 2.05 -10.67
N GLY A 44 -11.85 2.34 -9.42
CA GLY A 44 -12.17 1.35 -8.40
C GLY A 44 -13.44 0.54 -8.66
N THR A 45 -14.33 1.01 -9.54
CA THR A 45 -15.55 0.27 -9.91
C THR A 45 -15.25 -1.06 -10.60
N THR A 46 -14.03 -1.23 -11.15
CA THR A 46 -13.54 -2.50 -11.67
C THR A 46 -13.35 -3.58 -10.60
N LEU A 47 -13.25 -3.19 -9.32
CA LEU A 47 -13.10 -4.09 -8.18
C LEU A 47 -14.45 -4.52 -7.57
N LEU A 48 -15.58 -4.10 -8.14
CA LEU A 48 -16.91 -4.53 -7.67
C LEU A 48 -17.12 -6.02 -7.97
N GLN A 49 -17.56 -6.78 -6.98
CA GLN A 49 -17.97 -8.18 -7.00
C GLN A 49 -19.51 -8.32 -6.98
N GLY A 50 -20.20 -7.56 -7.84
CA GLY A 50 -21.66 -7.60 -7.97
C GLY A 50 -22.43 -6.70 -7.00
N GLU A 51 -21.73 -5.84 -6.25
CA GLU A 51 -22.37 -4.79 -5.45
C GLU A 51 -22.90 -3.65 -6.35
N GLU A 52 -23.74 -2.79 -5.75
CA GLU A 52 -24.24 -1.58 -6.39
C GLU A 52 -23.10 -0.62 -6.74
N ASN A 53 -23.02 -0.21 -8.01
CA ASN A 53 -22.13 0.85 -8.45
C ASN A 53 -22.74 2.22 -8.11
N ILE A 54 -22.22 2.88 -7.09
CA ILE A 54 -22.69 4.22 -6.65
C ILE A 54 -21.94 5.38 -7.33
N GLY A 55 -21.06 5.09 -8.29
CA GLY A 55 -20.20 6.08 -8.94
C GLY A 55 -18.85 6.25 -8.22
N GLN A 56 -18.18 7.37 -8.49
CA GLN A 56 -16.90 7.75 -7.89
C GLN A 56 -17.05 9.09 -7.16
N PHE A 57 -16.15 9.37 -6.21
CA PHE A 57 -16.25 10.55 -5.35
C PHE A 57 -14.91 11.26 -5.20
N LEU A 58 -14.90 12.57 -5.49
CA LEU A 58 -13.74 13.43 -5.30
C LEU A 58 -14.07 14.57 -4.34
N TYR A 59 -13.11 14.91 -3.48
CA TYR A 59 -13.13 16.15 -2.70
C TYR A 59 -11.72 16.72 -2.60
N LEU A 60 -11.60 18.04 -2.47
CA LEU A 60 -10.31 18.72 -2.42
C LEU A 60 -9.69 18.59 -1.03
N GLU A 61 -8.37 18.50 -0.99
CA GLU A 61 -7.59 18.68 0.24
C GLU A 61 -7.88 20.04 0.90
N GLY A 62 -7.86 21.11 0.11
CA GLY A 62 -8.16 22.46 0.56
C GLY A 62 -8.27 23.46 -0.60
N ILE A 63 -8.50 24.73 -0.27
CA ILE A 63 -8.60 25.81 -1.28
C ILE A 63 -7.22 26.30 -1.77
N GLU A 64 -6.15 26.00 -1.04
CA GLU A 64 -4.78 26.36 -1.41
C GLU A 64 -4.08 25.21 -2.16
N TYR A 65 -4.52 23.98 -1.91
CA TYR A 65 -3.97 22.75 -2.44
C TYR A 65 -5.04 22.01 -3.25
N TYR A 66 -5.06 22.28 -4.56
CA TYR A 66 -6.05 21.74 -5.49
C TYR A 66 -5.70 20.30 -5.91
N MET A 67 -5.76 19.36 -4.97
CA MET A 67 -5.51 17.95 -5.21
C MET A 67 -6.71 17.14 -4.73
N TRP A 68 -7.14 16.19 -5.57
CA TRP A 68 -8.31 15.38 -5.27
C TRP A 68 -7.94 14.22 -4.35
N ASN A 69 -8.65 14.11 -3.23
CA ASN A 69 -8.51 13.03 -2.26
C ASN A 69 -7.06 12.83 -1.78
N THR A 70 -6.32 13.90 -1.51
CA THR A 70 -4.98 13.80 -0.89
C THR A 70 -5.03 12.85 0.30
N TYR A 71 -4.27 11.76 0.19
CA TYR A 71 -4.61 10.50 0.83
C TYR A 71 -4.04 10.38 2.24
N ASP A 72 -2.84 10.92 2.43
CA ASP A 72 -2.22 11.11 3.73
C ASP A 72 -3.05 12.04 4.63
N VAL A 73 -3.78 13.00 4.04
CA VAL A 73 -4.76 13.87 4.74
C VAL A 73 -6.12 13.18 4.88
N HIS A 74 -6.58 12.44 3.87
CA HIS A 74 -7.80 11.64 3.90
C HIS A 74 -7.82 10.65 5.07
N PHE A 75 -6.65 10.14 5.48
CA PHE A 75 -6.48 9.33 6.68
C PHE A 75 -7.20 9.90 7.92
N TYR A 76 -7.08 11.21 8.13
CA TYR A 76 -7.72 11.90 9.25
C TYR A 76 -9.18 12.25 8.97
N ALA A 77 -9.49 12.73 7.76
CA ALA A 77 -10.84 13.22 7.41
C ALA A 77 -11.87 12.10 7.18
N SER A 78 -11.42 10.92 6.76
CA SER A 78 -12.27 9.80 6.31
C SER A 78 -13.13 9.18 7.39
N PHE A 79 -12.89 9.47 8.68
CA PHE A 79 -13.80 9.09 9.77
C PHE A 79 -15.22 9.62 9.54
N SER A 80 -15.35 10.85 9.02
CA SER A 80 -16.66 11.41 8.69
C SER A 80 -17.39 10.62 7.60
N LEU A 81 -16.67 10.16 6.57
CA LEU A 81 -17.24 9.38 5.47
C LEU A 81 -17.60 7.97 5.91
N ILE A 82 -16.71 7.25 6.61
CA ILE A 82 -17.03 5.86 7.02
C ILE A 82 -18.22 5.82 7.99
N MET A 83 -18.36 6.82 8.86
CA MET A 83 -19.44 6.88 9.85
C MET A 83 -20.80 7.30 9.27
N LEU A 84 -20.80 8.20 8.26
CA LEU A 84 -22.04 8.79 7.73
C LEU A 84 -22.41 8.29 6.34
N PHE A 85 -21.41 8.02 5.50
CA PHE A 85 -21.57 7.64 4.10
C PHE A 85 -20.64 6.47 3.73
N PRO A 86 -20.76 5.30 4.37
CA PRO A 86 -19.80 4.20 4.23
C PRO A 86 -19.62 3.74 2.79
N LYS A 87 -20.67 3.74 1.95
CA LYS A 87 -20.54 3.39 0.53
C LYS A 87 -19.62 4.36 -0.23
N LEU A 88 -19.65 5.66 0.08
CA LEU A 88 -18.74 6.65 -0.52
C LEU A 88 -17.30 6.40 -0.07
N GLN A 89 -17.09 6.12 1.22
CA GLN A 89 -15.76 5.78 1.72
C GLN A 89 -15.19 4.53 1.02
N LEU A 90 -15.98 3.46 0.92
CA LEU A 90 -15.56 2.24 0.23
C LEU A 90 -15.33 2.46 -1.27
N SER A 91 -16.03 3.42 -1.89
CA SER A 91 -15.76 3.82 -3.27
C SER A 91 -14.37 4.46 -3.40
N VAL A 92 -14.03 5.42 -2.54
CA VAL A 92 -12.72 6.07 -2.53
C VAL A 92 -11.62 5.04 -2.29
N GLN A 93 -11.80 4.11 -1.35
CA GLN A 93 -10.81 3.07 -1.10
C GLN A 93 -10.60 2.12 -2.28
N ARG A 94 -11.66 1.81 -3.05
CA ARG A 94 -11.50 1.02 -4.28
C ARG A 94 -10.69 1.78 -5.34
N ASP A 95 -10.90 3.09 -5.48
CA ASP A 95 -10.10 3.91 -6.40
C ASP A 95 -8.62 3.89 -6.01
N PHE A 96 -8.29 4.06 -4.72
CA PHE A 96 -6.91 3.94 -4.23
C PHE A 96 -6.34 2.52 -4.37
N ALA A 97 -7.15 1.49 -4.12
CA ALA A 97 -6.73 0.11 -4.33
C ALA A 97 -6.40 -0.17 -5.81
N ALA A 98 -7.19 0.36 -6.75
CA ALA A 98 -6.86 0.32 -8.17
C ALA A 98 -5.57 1.11 -8.45
N ALA A 99 -5.41 2.28 -7.83
CA ALA A 99 -4.24 3.14 -8.01
C ALA A 99 -2.92 2.51 -7.54
N VAL A 100 -2.94 1.73 -6.45
CA VAL A 100 -1.77 0.95 -6.01
C VAL A 100 -1.27 0.02 -7.12
N MET A 101 -2.19 -0.56 -7.89
CA MET A 101 -1.89 -1.48 -8.99
C MET A 101 -1.51 -0.78 -10.30
N MET A 102 -1.61 0.55 -10.37
CA MET A 102 -1.21 1.34 -11.54
C MET A 102 0.30 1.56 -11.60
N HIS A 103 0.82 1.62 -12.83
CA HIS A 103 2.13 2.14 -13.16
C HIS A 103 2.02 3.19 -14.27
N ASP A 104 2.47 4.43 -14.01
CA ASP A 104 2.61 5.48 -15.01
C ASP A 104 4.09 5.92 -15.09
N PRO A 105 4.83 5.53 -16.13
CA PRO A 105 6.24 5.86 -16.30
C PRO A 105 6.48 7.28 -16.85
N GLU A 106 5.43 8.07 -17.11
CA GLU A 106 5.56 9.48 -17.47
C GLU A 106 6.45 10.19 -16.46
N LYS A 107 7.44 10.96 -16.95
CA LYS A 107 8.39 11.63 -16.07
C LYS A 107 7.86 12.98 -15.63
N LEU A 108 7.87 13.21 -14.33
CA LEU A 108 7.60 14.50 -13.69
C LEU A 108 8.88 15.09 -13.13
N ARG A 109 8.99 16.42 -13.20
CA ARG A 109 10.09 17.14 -12.56
C ARG A 109 9.68 17.46 -11.11
N ILE A 110 10.42 16.94 -10.16
CA ILE A 110 10.23 17.20 -8.72
C ILE A 110 10.74 18.59 -8.39
N LEU A 111 9.94 19.40 -7.70
CA LEU A 111 10.26 20.80 -7.45
C LEU A 111 11.38 20.96 -6.42
N HIS A 112 11.45 20.09 -5.41
CA HIS A 112 12.44 20.19 -4.34
C HIS A 112 13.89 20.14 -4.84
N ASP A 113 14.24 19.20 -5.73
CA ASP A 113 15.61 18.99 -6.21
C ASP A 113 15.78 19.08 -7.73
N GLY A 114 14.69 19.30 -8.46
CA GLY A 114 14.68 19.41 -9.92
C GLY A 114 14.89 18.09 -10.67
N LYS A 115 14.98 16.94 -9.97
CA LYS A 115 15.16 15.62 -10.60
C LYS A 115 13.88 15.15 -11.27
N TRP A 116 14.05 14.22 -12.21
CA TRP A 116 12.92 13.57 -12.88
C TRP A 116 12.61 12.24 -12.20
N ALA A 117 11.36 12.03 -11.83
CA ALA A 117 10.83 10.78 -11.30
C ALA A 117 9.67 10.28 -12.17
N ALA A 118 9.33 8.98 -12.07
CA ALA A 118 8.08 8.50 -12.65
C ALA A 118 6.88 9.15 -11.93
N ARG A 119 5.76 9.34 -12.62
CA ARG A 119 4.52 9.85 -12.02
C ARG A 119 3.98 8.88 -10.99
N LYS A 120 4.01 7.58 -11.30
CA LYS A 120 3.43 6.54 -10.43
C LYS A 120 4.16 5.22 -10.58
N VAL A 121 4.68 4.70 -9.47
CA VAL A 121 5.28 3.35 -9.42
C VAL A 121 4.29 2.32 -8.88
N LEU A 122 4.28 1.12 -9.47
CA LEU A 122 3.48 -0.02 -8.99
C LEU A 122 3.77 -0.30 -7.51
N GLY A 123 2.73 -0.40 -6.71
CA GLY A 123 2.80 -0.68 -5.28
C GLY A 123 2.95 0.52 -4.36
N ALA A 124 3.36 1.68 -4.86
CA ALA A 124 3.22 2.93 -4.12
C ALA A 124 1.74 3.36 -4.11
N VAL A 125 1.20 3.76 -2.97
CA VAL A 125 -0.07 4.48 -2.89
C VAL A 125 0.18 5.89 -3.42
N PRO A 126 -0.61 6.41 -4.38
CA PRO A 126 -0.44 7.79 -4.81
C PRO A 126 -0.81 8.75 -3.67
N HIS A 127 -0.18 9.92 -3.66
CA HIS A 127 -0.51 11.01 -2.75
C HIS A 127 -1.93 11.50 -2.98
N ASP A 128 -2.35 11.66 -4.24
CA ASP A 128 -3.67 12.17 -4.61
C ASP A 128 -4.17 11.49 -5.90
N LEU A 129 -5.49 11.54 -6.12
CA LEU A 129 -6.11 11.00 -7.34
C LEU A 129 -6.00 11.93 -8.55
N GLY A 130 -5.18 12.98 -8.47
CA GLY A 130 -4.92 13.91 -9.55
C GLY A 130 -5.54 15.29 -9.33
N LEU A 131 -5.51 16.10 -10.39
CA LEU A 131 -6.05 17.47 -10.41
C LEU A 131 -6.96 17.70 -11.63
N TYR A 132 -6.39 17.67 -12.84
CA TYR A 132 -7.14 17.98 -14.07
C TYR A 132 -7.84 16.77 -14.68
N ASP A 133 -7.20 15.60 -14.61
CA ASP A 133 -7.72 14.33 -15.13
C ASP A 133 -7.67 13.28 -14.02
N PRO A 134 -8.56 13.41 -13.02
CA PRO A 134 -8.55 12.54 -11.85
C PRO A 134 -8.70 11.08 -12.24
N TRP A 135 -8.17 10.18 -11.40
CA TRP A 135 -8.05 8.74 -11.64
C TRP A 135 -7.07 8.32 -12.75
N PHE A 136 -6.90 9.09 -13.81
CA PHE A 136 -5.97 8.78 -14.90
C PHE A 136 -4.58 9.38 -14.67
N LYS A 137 -4.52 10.62 -14.18
CA LYS A 137 -3.29 11.35 -13.87
C LYS A 137 -3.18 11.64 -12.38
N VAL A 138 -2.99 10.57 -11.61
CA VAL A 138 -2.71 10.59 -10.17
C VAL A 138 -1.36 11.28 -9.87
N ASN A 139 -1.11 11.59 -8.60
CA ASN A 139 0.07 12.32 -8.14
C ASN A 139 0.23 13.68 -8.85
N ALA A 140 -0.75 14.58 -8.64
CA ALA A 140 -0.62 15.98 -9.03
C ALA A 140 0.37 16.72 -8.13
N TYR A 141 0.56 16.29 -6.89
CA TYR A 141 1.62 16.76 -6.02
C TYR A 141 3.01 16.49 -6.61
N THR A 142 3.84 17.53 -6.70
CA THR A 142 5.18 17.46 -7.33
C THR A 142 6.28 18.10 -6.49
N LEU A 143 6.01 18.50 -5.25
CA LEU A 143 7.05 19.08 -4.39
C LEU A 143 8.11 18.02 -4.06
N TYR A 144 7.70 16.82 -3.66
CA TYR A 144 8.54 15.65 -3.45
C TYR A 144 8.09 14.46 -4.30
N ASN A 145 8.98 13.47 -4.45
CA ASN A 145 8.61 12.17 -5.00
C ASN A 145 7.86 11.35 -3.94
N THR A 146 6.53 11.29 -4.05
CA THR A 146 5.66 10.63 -3.08
C THR A 146 5.71 9.11 -3.14
N ASP A 147 6.26 8.51 -4.20
CA ASP A 147 6.56 7.07 -4.24
C ASP A 147 7.58 6.68 -3.15
N ARG A 148 8.32 7.66 -2.61
CA ARG A 148 9.28 7.45 -1.51
C ARG A 148 8.67 7.64 -0.13
N TRP A 149 7.42 8.10 -0.01
CA TRP A 149 6.84 8.44 1.28
C TRP A 149 6.57 7.20 2.14
N LYS A 150 6.78 7.34 3.45
CA LYS A 150 6.75 6.24 4.41
C LYS A 150 5.40 6.03 5.09
N ASP A 151 4.48 6.98 4.95
CA ASP A 151 3.18 6.97 5.64
C ASP A 151 2.01 6.56 4.73
N LEU A 152 2.04 6.86 3.43
CA LEU A 152 0.93 6.60 2.49
C LEU A 152 0.50 5.12 2.45
N ASN A 153 1.44 4.19 2.26
CA ASN A 153 1.14 2.75 2.20
C ASN A 153 0.62 2.23 3.56
N PRO A 154 1.26 2.50 4.71
CA PRO A 154 0.69 2.15 6.01
C PRO A 154 -0.70 2.75 6.25
N LYS A 155 -0.92 4.02 5.91
CA LYS A 155 -2.24 4.68 6.03
C LYS A 155 -3.30 4.02 5.17
N PHE A 156 -2.96 3.56 3.96
CA PHE A 156 -3.86 2.81 3.09
C PHE A 156 -4.33 1.52 3.76
N VAL A 157 -3.39 0.72 4.26
CA VAL A 157 -3.73 -0.56 4.90
C VAL A 157 -4.55 -0.35 6.17
N LEU A 158 -4.20 0.64 6.98
CA LEU A 158 -4.96 0.99 8.19
C LEU A 158 -6.39 1.42 7.88
N GLN A 159 -6.59 2.27 6.85
CA GLN A 159 -7.91 2.70 6.44
C GLN A 159 -8.75 1.57 5.84
N VAL A 160 -8.15 0.73 4.99
CA VAL A 160 -8.84 -0.45 4.44
C VAL A 160 -9.31 -1.37 5.55
N TYR A 161 -8.42 -1.72 6.50
CA TYR A 161 -8.80 -2.57 7.61
C TYR A 161 -9.90 -1.94 8.48
N ARG A 162 -9.76 -0.66 8.82
CA ARG A 162 -10.80 0.10 9.51
C ARG A 162 -12.14 -0.01 8.81
N ASP A 163 -12.16 0.24 7.51
CA ASP A 163 -13.38 0.31 6.73
C ASP A 163 -14.04 -1.08 6.61
N VAL A 164 -13.24 -2.16 6.55
CA VAL A 164 -13.72 -3.55 6.64
C VAL A 164 -14.34 -3.84 8.01
N VAL A 165 -13.70 -3.46 9.11
CA VAL A 165 -14.24 -3.67 10.47
C VAL A 165 -15.53 -2.87 10.67
N ALA A 166 -15.56 -1.62 10.26
CA ALA A 166 -16.69 -0.72 10.45
C ALA A 166 -17.94 -1.15 9.66
N THR A 167 -17.76 -1.76 8.48
CA THR A 167 -18.87 -2.14 7.59
C THR A 167 -19.20 -3.63 7.62
N GLY A 168 -18.24 -4.48 8.02
CA GLY A 168 -18.33 -5.93 7.89
C GLY A 168 -18.31 -6.42 6.43
N ASP A 169 -17.92 -5.57 5.46
CA ASP A 169 -17.97 -5.89 4.03
C ASP A 169 -16.82 -6.82 3.61
N LYS A 170 -17.10 -8.12 3.63
CA LYS A 170 -16.16 -9.17 3.22
C LYS A 170 -15.89 -9.19 1.71
N SER A 171 -16.81 -8.68 0.88
CA SER A 171 -16.58 -8.61 -0.57
C SER A 171 -15.59 -7.50 -0.88
N PHE A 172 -15.75 -6.34 -0.25
CA PHE A 172 -14.75 -5.27 -0.28
C PHE A 172 -13.38 -5.76 0.19
N ALA A 173 -13.30 -6.43 1.35
CA ALA A 173 -12.05 -6.98 1.89
C ALA A 173 -11.32 -7.87 0.87
N ARG A 174 -12.03 -8.82 0.24
CA ARG A 174 -11.47 -9.70 -0.79
C ARG A 174 -11.04 -8.94 -2.04
N ALA A 175 -11.80 -7.94 -2.45
CA ALA A 175 -11.54 -7.18 -3.67
C ALA A 175 -10.25 -6.34 -3.57
N VAL A 176 -10.01 -5.70 -2.43
CA VAL A 176 -8.85 -4.81 -2.23
C VAL A 176 -7.61 -5.54 -1.67
N TRP A 177 -7.76 -6.78 -1.22
CA TRP A 177 -6.66 -7.57 -0.63
C TRP A 177 -5.39 -7.62 -1.50
N PRO A 178 -5.45 -7.86 -2.82
CA PRO A 178 -4.24 -7.86 -3.65
C PRO A 178 -3.48 -6.53 -3.59
N SER A 179 -4.19 -5.40 -3.59
CA SER A 179 -3.59 -4.07 -3.48
C SER A 179 -2.97 -3.85 -2.10
N VAL A 180 -3.63 -4.31 -1.02
CA VAL A 180 -3.06 -4.26 0.34
C VAL A 180 -1.75 -5.05 0.41
N TYR A 181 -1.73 -6.27 -0.10
CA TYR A 181 -0.52 -7.09 -0.10
C TYR A 181 0.63 -6.40 -0.86
N ILE A 182 0.34 -5.90 -2.07
CA ILE A 182 1.34 -5.22 -2.91
C ILE A 182 1.84 -3.93 -2.25
N ALA A 183 0.96 -3.15 -1.61
CA ALA A 183 1.35 -1.96 -0.86
C ALA A 183 2.30 -2.29 0.32
N MET A 184 2.01 -3.35 1.07
CA MET A 184 2.90 -3.81 2.15
C MET A 184 4.24 -4.32 1.60
N ALA A 185 4.22 -5.13 0.53
CA ALA A 185 5.43 -5.64 -0.11
C ALA A 185 6.29 -4.52 -0.69
N TYR A 186 5.69 -3.44 -1.19
CA TYR A 186 6.41 -2.26 -1.67
C TYR A 186 7.20 -1.58 -0.54
N MET A 187 6.66 -1.54 0.68
CA MET A 187 7.30 -0.87 1.81
C MET A 187 8.58 -1.56 2.31
N GLU A 188 8.71 -2.86 2.06
CA GLU A 188 9.88 -3.68 2.45
C GLU A 188 11.23 -3.17 1.90
N GLN A 189 11.19 -2.37 0.82
CA GLN A 189 12.39 -1.75 0.26
C GLN A 189 12.98 -0.66 1.17
N PHE A 190 12.18 -0.14 2.10
CA PHE A 190 12.55 0.90 3.04
C PHE A 190 12.96 0.35 4.40
N ASP A 191 12.99 -0.96 4.59
CA ASP A 191 13.69 -1.62 5.70
C ASP A 191 15.10 -1.94 5.19
N LYS A 192 16.06 -1.04 5.42
CA LYS A 192 17.40 -1.11 4.81
C LYS A 192 18.30 -2.09 5.56
N ASP A 193 18.15 -2.19 6.88
CA ASP A 193 18.98 -3.04 7.71
C ASP A 193 18.38 -4.44 8.00
N LYS A 194 17.14 -4.67 7.54
CA LYS A 194 16.41 -5.94 7.63
C LYS A 194 16.04 -6.34 9.06
N ASP A 195 15.86 -5.36 9.95
CA ASP A 195 15.38 -5.57 11.31
C ASP A 195 13.85 -5.66 11.42
N GLY A 196 13.13 -5.35 10.33
CA GLY A 196 11.67 -5.38 10.22
C GLY A 196 11.00 -4.01 10.32
N MET A 197 11.76 -2.93 10.54
CA MET A 197 11.29 -1.55 10.58
C MET A 197 11.63 -0.80 9.30
N ILE A 198 10.76 0.12 8.88
CA ILE A 198 11.06 1.03 7.77
C ILE A 198 11.79 2.27 8.27
N GLU A 199 12.76 2.79 7.51
CA GLU A 199 13.49 4.01 7.86
C GLU A 199 13.16 5.18 6.93
N ASN A 200 12.90 6.34 7.52
CA ASN A 200 12.85 7.65 6.87
C ASN A 200 14.24 8.05 6.34
N GLU A 201 14.25 8.81 5.24
CA GLU A 201 15.47 9.02 4.43
C GLU A 201 16.12 10.40 4.56
N ASP A 202 15.94 11.06 5.71
CA ASP A 202 16.52 12.38 6.00
C ASP A 202 16.03 13.49 5.05
N PHE A 203 14.77 13.35 4.61
CA PHE A 203 14.01 14.39 3.93
C PHE A 203 12.52 14.25 4.31
N PRO A 204 11.67 15.24 4.00
CA PRO A 204 10.23 15.12 4.25
C PRO A 204 9.60 14.06 3.33
N ASP A 205 9.52 12.83 3.83
CA ASP A 205 8.99 11.66 3.13
C ASP A 205 7.68 11.17 3.77
N GLN A 206 6.83 12.10 4.21
CA GLN A 206 5.54 11.87 4.85
C GLN A 206 4.71 13.17 4.89
N THR A 207 3.46 13.10 5.36
CA THR A 207 2.45 14.20 5.38
C THR A 207 2.94 15.55 5.93
N TYR A 208 3.85 15.56 6.90
CA TYR A 208 4.54 16.75 7.37
C TYR A 208 5.67 17.11 6.40
N ASP A 209 5.30 17.52 5.18
CA ASP A 209 6.16 17.63 4.00
C ASP A 209 7.22 18.75 4.05
N VAL A 210 7.30 19.49 5.15
CA VAL A 210 8.36 20.46 5.44
C VAL A 210 9.15 20.12 6.70
N TRP A 211 8.90 18.96 7.32
CA TRP A 211 9.59 18.48 8.52
C TRP A 211 10.25 17.13 8.25
N SER A 212 11.58 17.12 8.20
CA SER A 212 12.34 15.91 7.90
C SER A 212 12.34 14.92 9.06
N MET A 213 12.33 13.63 8.74
CA MET A 213 12.56 12.52 9.65
C MET A 213 13.76 11.73 9.14
N ALA A 214 14.57 11.19 10.04
CA ALA A 214 15.73 10.37 9.70
C ALA A 214 15.75 9.08 10.51
N GLY A 215 16.03 7.95 9.87
CA GLY A 215 16.02 6.65 10.55
C GLY A 215 14.60 6.23 10.91
N ILE A 216 14.41 5.63 12.07
CA ILE A 216 13.12 5.19 12.57
C ILE A 216 12.43 6.36 13.26
N SER A 217 11.27 6.79 12.75
CA SER A 217 10.45 7.83 13.39
C SER A 217 9.32 7.25 14.24
N ALA A 218 8.92 7.99 15.27
CA ALA A 218 7.75 7.63 16.07
C ALA A 218 6.48 7.56 15.22
N TYR A 219 6.33 8.51 14.29
CA TYR A 219 5.17 8.61 13.41
C TYR A 219 5.10 7.48 12.38
N CYS A 220 6.05 7.41 11.44
CA CYS A 220 6.02 6.42 10.37
C CYS A 220 6.23 5.01 10.90
N GLY A 221 7.12 4.84 11.89
CA GLY A 221 7.34 3.53 12.54
C GLY A 221 6.09 3.03 13.26
N GLY A 222 5.37 3.91 13.95
CA GLY A 222 4.11 3.56 14.62
C GLY A 222 3.02 3.16 13.63
N LEU A 223 2.89 3.90 12.53
CA LEU A 223 1.99 3.55 11.42
C LEU A 223 2.34 2.20 10.80
N TRP A 224 3.63 1.93 10.56
CA TRP A 224 4.11 0.67 9.99
C TRP A 224 3.78 -0.53 10.88
N VAL A 225 4.07 -0.44 12.19
CA VAL A 225 3.73 -1.49 13.16
C VAL A 225 2.23 -1.76 13.15
N ALA A 226 1.40 -0.72 13.18
CA ALA A 226 -0.04 -0.87 13.13
C ALA A 226 -0.53 -1.46 11.80
N ALA A 227 0.06 -1.06 10.67
CA ALA A 227 -0.28 -1.57 9.35
C ALA A 227 0.08 -3.05 9.19
N LEU A 228 1.21 -3.52 9.73
CA LEU A 228 1.57 -4.94 9.75
C LEU A 228 0.54 -5.78 10.52
N GLN A 229 0.11 -5.29 11.68
CA GLN A 229 -0.94 -5.96 12.46
C GLN A 229 -2.27 -5.99 11.70
N ALA A 230 -2.66 -4.87 11.08
CA ALA A 230 -3.87 -4.75 10.28
C ALA A 230 -3.84 -5.65 9.04
N ALA A 231 -2.70 -5.74 8.34
CA ALA A 231 -2.50 -6.62 7.20
C ALA A 231 -2.63 -8.10 7.60
N SER A 232 -2.08 -8.50 8.75
CA SER A 232 -2.25 -9.85 9.30
C SER A 232 -3.73 -10.16 9.60
N ALA A 233 -4.43 -9.24 10.25
CA ALA A 233 -5.85 -9.39 10.55
C ALA A 233 -6.71 -9.42 9.27
N LEU A 234 -6.42 -8.60 8.28
CA LEU A 234 -7.12 -8.60 6.99
C LEU A 234 -6.86 -9.90 6.20
N ALA A 235 -5.62 -10.40 6.22
CA ALA A 235 -5.27 -11.69 5.63
C ALA A 235 -6.12 -12.83 6.21
N ARG A 236 -6.34 -12.82 7.53
CA ARG A 236 -7.23 -13.75 8.22
C ARG A 236 -8.66 -13.66 7.70
N GLU A 237 -9.20 -12.44 7.55
CA GLU A 237 -10.57 -12.21 7.07
C GLU A 237 -10.80 -12.72 5.64
N VAL A 238 -9.79 -12.64 4.78
CA VAL A 238 -9.86 -13.15 3.40
C VAL A 238 -9.43 -14.62 3.27
N GLY A 239 -8.96 -15.25 4.36
CA GLY A 239 -8.56 -16.66 4.40
C GLY A 239 -7.14 -16.96 3.93
N ASP A 240 -6.28 -15.93 3.76
CA ASP A 240 -4.87 -16.09 3.37
C ASP A 240 -3.99 -16.36 4.60
N LYS A 241 -3.88 -17.65 4.96
CA LYS A 241 -3.11 -18.09 6.13
C LYS A 241 -1.60 -17.88 6.02
N ALA A 242 -1.05 -17.87 4.80
CA ALA A 242 0.37 -17.64 4.60
C ALA A 242 0.72 -16.17 4.89
N SER A 243 -0.05 -15.25 4.31
CA SER A 243 0.13 -13.81 4.53
C SER A 243 -0.22 -13.41 5.96
N GLU A 244 -1.23 -14.03 6.58
CA GLU A 244 -1.57 -13.81 8.00
C GLU A 244 -0.33 -14.03 8.89
N LYS A 245 0.33 -15.18 8.73
CA LYS A 245 1.54 -15.51 9.48
C LYS A 245 2.70 -14.59 9.13
N LEU A 246 2.92 -14.32 7.85
CA LEU A 246 4.01 -13.48 7.37
C LEU A 246 3.97 -12.09 8.01
N PHE A 247 2.82 -11.42 7.94
CA PHE A 247 2.66 -10.08 8.50
C PHE A 247 2.70 -10.08 10.03
N TRP A 248 2.23 -11.15 10.68
CA TRP A 248 2.35 -11.30 12.12
C TRP A 248 3.81 -11.42 12.59
N ASP A 249 4.60 -12.27 11.94
CA ASP A 249 6.01 -12.44 12.28
C ASP A 249 6.79 -11.13 12.08
N LYS A 250 6.43 -10.34 11.06
CA LYS A 250 7.01 -9.01 10.80
C LYS A 250 6.58 -7.98 11.85
N TYR A 251 5.30 -7.98 12.22
CA TYR A 251 4.76 -7.13 13.28
C TYR A 251 5.54 -7.29 14.59
N GLU A 252 5.79 -8.53 15.02
CA GLU A 252 6.52 -8.80 16.27
C GLU A 252 7.95 -8.23 16.24
N LYS A 253 8.65 -8.35 15.10
CA LYS A 253 9.98 -7.75 14.91
C LYS A 253 9.93 -6.23 14.93
N ALA A 254 9.07 -5.64 14.10
CA ALA A 254 8.91 -4.20 13.98
C ALA A 254 8.53 -3.56 15.32
N LYS A 255 7.63 -4.19 16.08
CA LYS A 255 7.21 -3.74 17.42
C LYS A 255 8.38 -3.71 18.40
N PHE A 256 9.23 -4.73 18.39
CA PHE A 256 10.43 -4.75 19.23
C PHE A 256 11.38 -3.60 18.89
N VAL A 257 11.63 -3.37 17.61
CA VAL A 257 12.47 -2.26 17.12
C VAL A 257 11.87 -0.90 17.52
N TYR A 258 10.59 -0.69 17.24
CA TYR A 258 9.86 0.55 17.58
C TYR A 258 9.92 0.87 19.07
N SER A 259 9.89 -0.15 19.94
CA SER A 259 9.95 0.05 21.39
C SER A 259 11.24 0.74 21.86
N LYS A 260 12.32 0.71 21.06
CA LYS A 260 13.59 1.37 21.37
C LYS A 260 13.51 2.90 21.29
N LEU A 261 12.52 3.45 20.59
CA LEU A 261 12.27 4.91 20.54
C LEU A 261 11.70 5.45 21.86
N TRP A 262 11.20 4.58 22.74
CA TRP A 262 10.72 4.99 24.05
C TRP A 262 11.88 5.41 24.95
N ASN A 263 11.92 6.70 25.32
CA ASN A 263 12.99 7.26 26.15
C ASN A 263 12.70 7.24 27.66
N GLY A 264 11.63 6.57 28.08
CA GLY A 264 11.17 6.53 29.47
C GLY A 264 10.02 7.50 29.79
N SER A 265 9.72 8.47 28.92
CA SER A 265 8.62 9.43 29.11
C SER A 265 7.74 9.62 27.88
N TYR A 266 8.33 9.60 26.69
CA TYR A 266 7.64 9.72 25.39
C TYR A 266 8.44 8.95 24.32
N PHE A 267 7.88 8.83 23.12
CA PHE A 267 8.63 8.34 21.97
C PHE A 267 9.43 9.49 21.35
N SER A 268 10.75 9.34 21.25
CA SER A 268 11.60 10.28 20.50
C SER A 268 11.06 10.46 19.08
N TYR A 269 11.13 11.68 18.55
CA TYR A 269 10.63 12.03 17.21
C TYR A 269 11.16 11.08 16.14
N ASP A 270 12.47 10.85 16.15
CA ASP A 270 13.16 9.82 15.38
C ASP A 270 14.45 9.37 16.09
N ASP A 271 15.13 8.35 15.56
CA ASP A 271 16.43 7.88 16.05
C ASP A 271 17.63 8.41 15.23
N GLY A 272 17.39 9.45 14.45
CA GLY A 272 18.45 10.18 13.77
C GLY A 272 19.44 10.83 14.74
N ASP A 273 20.62 11.19 14.23
CA ASP A 273 21.64 11.92 15.00
C ASP A 273 21.47 13.44 14.83
N ASN A 274 20.27 13.95 15.11
CA ASN A 274 19.96 15.37 14.96
C ASN A 274 19.35 15.99 16.24
N LYS A 275 19.44 17.33 16.36
CA LYS A 275 18.95 18.05 17.56
C LYS A 275 17.43 17.96 17.75
N MET A 276 16.68 17.66 16.70
CA MET A 276 15.23 17.58 16.71
C MET A 276 14.73 16.17 17.03
N SER A 277 15.59 15.15 17.00
CA SER A 277 15.26 13.73 17.27
C SER A 277 14.63 13.51 18.65
N THR A 278 14.91 14.39 19.62
CA THR A 278 14.27 14.35 20.95
C THR A 278 13.03 15.25 21.07
N SER A 279 12.48 15.75 19.97
CA SER A 279 11.27 16.58 20.00
C SER A 279 10.04 15.77 20.39
N ILE A 280 9.08 16.40 21.07
CA ILE A 280 7.78 15.79 21.37
C ILE A 280 6.83 16.13 20.22
N GLN A 281 6.54 15.15 19.36
CA GLN A 281 5.55 15.31 18.29
C GLN A 281 4.15 14.98 18.81
N ALA A 282 3.18 15.83 18.49
CA ALA A 282 1.78 15.62 18.90
C ALA A 282 1.20 14.31 18.33
N ASP A 283 1.61 13.93 17.10
CA ASP A 283 1.10 12.76 16.38
C ASP A 283 2.02 11.52 16.52
N GLN A 284 2.93 11.50 17.50
CA GLN A 284 3.90 10.41 17.70
C GLN A 284 3.26 9.01 17.88
N LEU A 285 1.96 8.94 18.21
CA LEU A 285 1.19 7.72 18.45
C LEU A 285 0.07 7.50 17.42
N ALA A 286 0.14 8.09 16.23
CA ALA A 286 -0.88 7.97 15.17
C ALA A 286 -1.30 6.50 14.91
N GLY A 287 -0.33 5.59 14.82
CA GLY A 287 -0.60 4.15 14.62
C GLY A 287 -1.35 3.49 15.79
N GLN A 288 -1.01 3.85 17.03
CA GLN A 288 -1.67 3.32 18.24
C GLN A 288 -3.12 3.77 18.34
N VAL A 289 -3.43 5.02 17.94
CA VAL A 289 -4.81 5.52 17.87
C VAL A 289 -5.65 4.66 16.92
N CYS A 290 -5.13 4.35 15.73
CA CYS A 290 -5.81 3.45 14.79
C CYS A 290 -6.03 2.03 15.34
N GLN A 291 -5.05 1.48 16.09
CA GLN A 291 -5.22 0.20 16.79
C GLN A 291 -6.37 0.25 17.80
N SER A 292 -6.39 1.27 18.64
CA SER A 292 -7.35 1.39 19.74
C SER A 292 -8.80 1.61 19.28
N LEU A 293 -9.02 2.39 18.22
CA LEU A 293 -10.36 2.79 17.78
C LEU A 293 -11.16 1.64 17.14
N TRP A 294 -10.48 0.64 16.57
CA TRP A 294 -11.12 -0.37 15.73
C TRP A 294 -10.90 -1.79 16.22
N SER A 295 -10.58 -1.93 17.51
CA SER A 295 -10.36 -3.23 18.15
C SER A 295 -9.41 -4.11 17.35
N LEU A 296 -8.33 -3.52 16.79
CA LEU A 296 -7.20 -4.36 16.36
C LEU A 296 -6.85 -5.22 17.57
N PRO A 297 -6.85 -6.56 17.44
CA PRO A 297 -6.79 -7.42 18.61
C PRO A 297 -5.57 -7.02 19.44
N ASN A 298 -5.84 -6.50 20.64
CA ASN A 298 -4.81 -6.35 21.66
C ASN A 298 -4.28 -7.76 21.91
N CYS A 299 -2.98 -7.96 21.69
CA CYS A 299 -2.33 -9.18 22.13
C CYS A 299 -2.43 -9.29 23.65
#